data_AF-A0A1X7U986-F1
#
_entry.id   AF-A0A1X7U986-F1
#
_cell.length_a   1.000
_cell.length_b   1.000
_cell.length_c   1.000
_cell.angle_alpha   90.00
_cell.angle_beta   90.00
_cell.angle_gamma   90.00
#
_symmetry.space_group_name_H-M   'P 1'
#
loop_
_entity.id
_entity.type
_entity.pdbx_description
1 polymer ?
#
loop_
_entity_poly.entity_id
_entity_poly.type
_entity_poly.pdbx_seq_one_letter_code
_entity_poly.pdbx_strand_id
1 'polypeptide(L)'
;DLLQLPPVNGRPVFKKISNKLIKTRLRVANAVNIWKVTVEYDELKINERQNGDETFFKMLHSVRHGCLTDETTDTLKSHVFKVLIQEKYMELESEGTNPPICIFPK
;
A
#
# COMPACT_ATOMS: atom_id res chain seq x y z
N ASP A 1 -1.54 -4.39 -3.79
CA ASP A 1 -0.57 -4.58 -2.69
C ASP A 1 -1.32 -5.06 -1.46
N LEU A 2 -1.06 -6.28 -0.98
CA LEU A 2 -1.77 -6.88 0.14
C LEU A 2 -1.30 -6.35 1.50
N LEU A 3 -0.20 -5.62 1.54
CA LEU A 3 0.34 -4.98 2.75
C LEU A 3 -0.28 -3.60 3.00
N GLN A 4 -1.21 -3.16 2.15
CA GLN A 4 -1.96 -1.91 2.32
C GLN A 4 -3.24 -2.15 3.14
N LEU A 5 -4.04 -1.09 3.30
CA LEU A 5 -5.25 -1.11 4.10
C LEU A 5 -6.19 -2.25 3.68
N PRO A 6 -6.72 -3.02 4.64
CA PRO A 6 -7.75 -3.99 4.34
C PRO A 6 -9.03 -3.27 3.89
N PRO A 7 -9.95 -3.99 3.23
CA PRO A 7 -11.28 -3.51 2.90
C PRO A 7 -11.99 -2.91 4.12
N VAL A 8 -12.55 -1.69 3.97
CA VAL A 8 -13.16 -0.91 5.06
C VAL A 8 -14.33 -1.66 5.73
N ASN A 9 -15.06 -2.46 4.97
CA ASN A 9 -16.10 -3.31 5.52
C ASN A 9 -15.49 -4.65 5.93
N GLY A 10 -15.58 -4.99 7.22
CA GLY A 10 -15.11 -6.28 7.77
C GLY A 10 -15.87 -7.50 7.24
N ARG A 11 -16.85 -7.30 6.36
CA ARG A 11 -17.39 -8.38 5.53
C ARG A 11 -16.24 -8.97 4.70
N PRO A 12 -16.02 -10.29 4.78
CA PRO A 12 -15.01 -10.94 3.96
C PRO A 12 -15.24 -10.59 2.49
N VAL A 13 -14.24 -9.96 1.84
CA VAL A 13 -14.27 -9.73 0.39
C VAL A 13 -14.37 -11.07 -0.36
N PHE A 14 -13.82 -12.12 0.25
CA PHE A 14 -13.97 -13.50 -0.22
C PHE A 14 -14.89 -14.28 0.70
N LYS A 15 -15.96 -14.84 0.13
CA LYS A 15 -16.82 -15.78 0.85
C LYS A 15 -16.10 -17.11 1.00
N LYS A 16 -15.86 -17.55 2.24
CA LYS A 16 -15.31 -18.89 2.50
C LYS A 16 -16.30 -19.93 1.99
N ILE A 17 -15.89 -20.71 1.00
CA ILE A 17 -16.69 -21.82 0.46
C ILE A 17 -16.36 -23.08 1.27
N SER A 18 -17.38 -23.84 1.68
CA SER A 18 -17.16 -25.11 2.39
C SER A 18 -16.59 -26.17 1.45
N ASN A 19 -15.68 -27.01 1.95
CA ASN A 19 -15.06 -28.09 1.17
C ASN A 19 -16.10 -29.05 0.55
N LYS A 20 -17.26 -29.23 1.20
CA LYS A 20 -18.37 -30.02 0.67
C LYS A 20 -18.99 -29.37 -0.59
N LEU A 21 -19.17 -28.05 -0.59
CA LEU A 21 -19.71 -27.30 -1.74
C LEU A 21 -18.70 -27.28 -2.90
N ILE A 22 -17.42 -27.10 -2.60
CA ILE A 22 -16.31 -27.21 -3.58
C ILE A 22 -16.38 -28.57 -4.27
N LYS A 23 -16.35 -29.67 -3.51
CA LYS A 23 -16.39 -31.04 -4.06
C LYS A 23 -17.66 -31.36 -4.85
N THR A 24 -18.81 -30.78 -4.47
CA THR A 24 -20.10 -31.05 -5.14
C THR A 24 -20.24 -30.25 -6.44
N ARG A 25 -19.80 -28.98 -6.46
CA ARG A 25 -19.90 -28.10 -7.65
C ARG A 25 -18.76 -28.32 -8.65
N LEU A 26 -17.54 -28.62 -8.19
CA LEU A 26 -16.38 -28.89 -9.04
C LEU A 26 -16.25 -30.37 -9.41
N ARG A 27 -17.36 -31.11 -9.50
CA ARG A 27 -17.42 -32.57 -9.76
C ARG A 27 -16.72 -33.04 -11.05
N VAL A 28 -16.08 -32.18 -11.84
CA VAL A 28 -15.43 -32.49 -13.13
C VAL A 28 -14.08 -31.75 -13.36
N ALA A 29 -13.59 -30.92 -12.44
CA ALA A 29 -12.26 -30.33 -12.61
C ALA A 29 -11.52 -30.39 -11.28
N ASN A 30 -10.29 -30.93 -11.29
CA ASN A 30 -9.29 -30.67 -10.26
C ASN A 30 -9.49 -29.21 -9.82
N ALA A 31 -9.78 -28.94 -8.56
CA ALA A 31 -10.06 -27.59 -8.10
C ALA A 31 -8.84 -26.71 -8.42
N VAL A 32 -8.86 -26.08 -9.59
CA VAL A 32 -7.73 -25.33 -10.11
C VAL A 32 -7.74 -24.07 -9.29
N ASN A 33 -6.73 -23.90 -8.43
CA ASN A 33 -6.47 -22.60 -7.88
C ASN A 33 -6.06 -21.73 -9.07
N ILE A 34 -7.04 -21.01 -9.64
CA ILE A 34 -6.86 -20.22 -10.86
C ILE A 34 -5.69 -19.26 -10.67
N TRP A 35 -5.57 -18.61 -9.50
CA TRP A 35 -4.41 -17.79 -9.17
C TRP A 35 -3.09 -18.56 -9.26
N LYS A 36 -3.01 -19.75 -8.69
CA LYS A 36 -1.79 -20.56 -8.74
C LYS A 36 -1.46 -21.09 -10.15
N VAL A 37 -2.47 -21.29 -10.99
CA VAL A 37 -2.30 -21.93 -12.30
C VAL A 37 -2.20 -20.92 -13.44
N THR A 38 -2.80 -19.74 -13.31
CA THR A 38 -2.89 -18.75 -14.38
C THR A 38 -2.19 -17.43 -14.06
N VAL A 39 -1.76 -17.20 -12.82
CA VAL A 39 -1.11 -15.95 -12.42
C VAL A 39 0.32 -16.22 -11.98
N GLU A 40 1.26 -15.80 -12.81
CA GLU A 40 2.65 -15.60 -12.42
C GLU A 40 2.75 -14.24 -11.72
N TYR A 41 3.35 -14.22 -10.55
CA TYR A 41 3.46 -13.00 -9.75
C TYR A 41 4.78 -12.31 -10.08
N ASP A 42 4.70 -11.21 -10.82
CA ASP A 42 5.83 -10.32 -11.05
C ASP A 42 5.78 -9.16 -10.04
N GLU A 43 6.80 -9.10 -9.18
CA GLU A 43 6.91 -8.06 -8.16
C GLU A 43 7.60 -6.83 -8.74
N LEU A 44 6.90 -5.70 -8.74
CA LEU A 44 7.52 -4.41 -9.01
C LEU A 44 8.48 -4.05 -7.86
N LYS A 45 9.78 -4.01 -8.18
CA LYS A 45 10.85 -3.69 -7.20
C LYS A 45 11.16 -2.20 -7.10
N ILE A 46 10.75 -1.40 -8.09
CA ILE A 46 11.11 0.01 -8.20
C ILE A 46 9.95 0.88 -7.70
N ASN A 47 10.26 1.84 -6.82
CA ASN A 47 9.32 2.83 -6.33
C ASN A 47 9.55 4.19 -7.02
N GLU A 48 8.77 4.44 -8.06
CA GLU A 48 8.86 5.70 -8.81
C GLU A 48 8.31 6.91 -8.05
N ARG A 49 7.45 6.73 -7.04
CA ARG A 49 6.85 7.86 -6.31
C ARG A 49 7.86 8.60 -5.44
N GLN A 50 8.84 7.87 -4.92
CA GLN A 50 9.93 8.40 -4.10
C GLN A 50 11.26 8.40 -4.87
N ASN A 51 11.19 8.45 -6.21
CA ASN A 51 12.40 8.45 -7.02
C ASN A 51 13.28 9.67 -6.70
N GLY A 52 14.58 9.43 -6.51
CA GLY A 52 15.54 10.44 -6.08
C GLY A 52 15.74 10.58 -4.57
N ASP A 53 14.89 9.94 -3.73
CA ASP A 53 15.05 9.91 -2.28
C ASP A 53 15.18 8.46 -1.77
N GLU A 54 16.40 7.93 -1.85
CA GLU A 54 16.71 6.56 -1.44
C GLU A 54 16.49 6.35 0.07
N THR A 55 16.71 7.39 0.88
CA THR A 55 16.54 7.34 2.33
C THR A 55 15.06 7.16 2.68
N PHE A 56 14.19 7.98 2.11
CA PHE A 56 12.75 7.88 2.33
C PHE A 56 12.17 6.59 1.75
N PHE A 57 12.67 6.12 0.59
CA PHE A 57 12.32 4.81 0.05
C PHE A 57 12.61 3.66 1.03
N LYS A 58 13.82 3.61 1.61
CA LYS A 58 14.20 2.57 2.59
C LYS A 58 13.33 2.63 3.84
N MET A 59 13.03 3.83 4.33
CA MET A 59 12.14 4.01 5.47
C MET A 59 10.73 3.47 5.18
N LEU A 60 10.13 3.79 4.03
CA LEU A 60 8.82 3.28 3.63
C LEU A 60 8.81 1.75 3.43
N HIS A 61 9.89 1.19 2.88
CA HIS A 61 10.05 -0.26 2.76
C HIS A 61 10.06 -0.93 4.14
N SER A 62 10.78 -0.38 5.11
CA SER A 62 10.79 -0.88 6.50
C SER A 62 9.41 -0.77 7.16
N VAL A 63 8.69 0.34 6.97
CA VAL A 63 7.30 0.50 7.45
C VAL A 63 6.40 -0.59 6.87
N ARG A 64 6.49 -0.84 5.55
CA ARG A 64 5.66 -1.82 4.85
C ARG A 64 5.82 -3.25 5.38
N HIS A 65 7.02 -3.60 5.83
CA HIS A 65 7.33 -4.92 6.40
C HIS A 65 7.23 -4.99 7.93
N GLY A 66 6.97 -3.86 8.60
CA GLY A 66 6.93 -3.80 10.07
C GLY A 66 8.32 -3.84 10.74
N CYS A 67 9.39 -3.53 10.00
CA CYS A 67 10.78 -3.58 10.45
C CYS A 67 11.34 -2.18 10.76
N LEU A 68 10.57 -1.37 11.49
CA LEU A 68 10.95 0.00 11.85
C LEU A 68 12.11 0.03 12.87
N THR A 69 13.06 0.94 12.68
CA THR A 69 14.11 1.26 13.66
C THR A 69 13.76 2.53 14.44
N ASP A 70 14.39 2.73 15.59
CA ASP A 70 14.23 3.95 16.38
C ASP A 70 14.66 5.19 15.58
N GLU A 71 15.75 5.10 14.82
CA GLU A 71 16.23 6.17 13.94
C GLU A 71 15.20 6.55 12.86
N THR A 72 14.57 5.55 12.22
CA THR A 72 13.50 5.78 11.24
C THR A 72 12.33 6.50 11.90
N THR A 73 11.99 6.07 13.12
CA THR A 73 10.88 6.63 13.89
C THR A 73 11.14 8.08 14.26
N ASP A 74 12.35 8.41 14.72
CA ASP A 74 12.71 9.77 15.10
C ASP A 74 12.84 10.70 13.89
N THR A 75 13.34 10.18 12.76
CA THR A 75 13.35 10.91 11.49
C THR A 75 11.93 11.28 11.07
N LEU A 76 10.99 10.32 11.08
CA LEU A 76 9.59 10.59 10.76
C LEU A 76 8.93 11.57 11.73
N LYS A 77 9.23 11.50 13.03
CA LYS A 77 8.74 12.47 14.02
C LYS A 77 9.25 13.88 13.75
N SER A 78 10.49 14.02 13.26
CA SER A 78 11.07 15.33 12.97
C SER A 78 10.37 16.05 11.81
N HIS A 79 9.73 15.30 10.90
CA HIS A 79 8.97 15.82 9.78
C HIS A 79 7.52 16.20 10.14
N VAL A 80 7.12 16.08 11.41
CA VAL A 80 5.81 16.55 11.87
C VAL A 80 5.80 18.07 11.91
N PHE A 81 5.01 18.68 11.04
CA PHE A 81 4.79 20.12 11.05
C PHE A 81 4.06 20.55 12.33
N LYS A 82 4.64 21.50 13.05
CA LYS A 82 4.05 22.13 14.24
C LYS A 82 3.33 23.44 13.91
N VAL A 83 2.68 23.49 12.75
CA VAL A 83 1.94 24.64 12.24
C VAL A 83 0.53 24.22 11.89
N LEU A 84 -0.40 25.17 11.75
CA LEU A 84 -1.74 24.83 11.30
C LEU A 84 -1.68 24.35 9.85
N ILE A 85 -2.52 23.36 9.52
CA ILE A 85 -2.59 22.78 8.17
C ILE A 85 -2.83 23.88 7.13
N GLN A 86 -3.68 24.87 7.45
CA GLN A 86 -3.97 26.00 6.57
C GLN A 86 -2.73 26.85 6.29
N GLU A 87 -1.94 27.18 7.33
CA GLU A 87 -0.73 27.98 7.18
C GLU A 87 0.31 27.26 6.33
N LYS A 88 0.54 25.96 6.61
CA LYS A 88 1.48 25.14 5.84
C LYS A 88 1.05 24.97 4.39
N TYR A 89 -0.26 24.85 4.16
CA TYR A 89 -0.82 24.75 2.81
C TYR A 89 -0.54 26.01 2.00
N MET A 90 -0.79 27.20 2.57
CA MET A 90 -0.53 28.48 1.90
C MET A 90 0.97 28.70 1.63
N GLU A 91 1.84 28.29 2.57
CA GLU A 91 3.29 28.31 2.39
C GLU A 91 3.71 27.46 1.17
N LEU A 92 3.25 26.21 1.10
CA LEU A 92 3.57 25.28 0.01
C LEU A 92 2.98 25.73 -1.34
N GLU A 93 1.80 26.35 -1.35
CA GLU A 93 1.25 26.96 -2.56
C GLU A 93 2.11 28.13 -3.04
N SER A 94 2.67 28.92 -2.12
CA SER A 94 3.51 30.08 -2.45
C SER A 94 4.91 29.73 -2.96
N GLU A 95 5.44 28.55 -2.63
CA GLU A 95 6.77 28.07 -3.04
C GLU A 95 6.84 27.61 -4.51
N GLY A 96 5.70 27.49 -5.19
CA GLY A 96 5.61 27.64 -6.65
C GLY A 96 6.66 26.92 -7.50
N THR A 97 6.68 25.59 -7.49
CA THR A 97 7.19 24.75 -8.59
C THR A 97 6.45 23.42 -8.55
N ASN A 98 5.36 23.29 -9.32
CA ASN A 98 4.51 22.10 -9.43
C ASN A 98 4.37 21.34 -8.10
N PRO A 99 3.46 21.77 -7.19
CA PRO A 99 3.26 21.02 -5.94
C PRO A 99 3.07 19.54 -6.29
N PRO A 100 3.71 18.60 -5.59
CA PRO A 100 3.50 17.17 -5.81
C PRO A 100 2.10 16.83 -5.30
N ILE A 101 1.09 17.21 -6.07
CA ILE A 101 -0.29 16.92 -5.79
C ILE A 101 -0.45 15.44 -6.15
N CYS A 102 -0.54 14.59 -5.13
CA CYS A 102 -1.10 13.26 -5.31
C CYS A 102 -2.60 13.44 -5.59
N ILE A 103 -2.94 13.65 -6.85
CA ILE A 103 -4.32 13.74 -7.29
C ILE A 103 -4.88 12.32 -7.21
N PHE A 104 -5.63 12.01 -6.16
CA PHE A 104 -6.49 10.83 -6.20
C PHE A 104 -7.59 11.13 -7.22
N PRO A 105 -7.75 10.32 -8.28
CA PRO A 105 -8.89 10.47 -9.17
C PRO A 105 -10.19 10.31 -8.36
N LYS A 106 -11.15 11.20 -8.61
CA LYS A 106 -12.51 11.15 -8.06
C LYS A 106 -13.26 9.92 -8.55
#